data_AF-A0A5K4EPZ8-F1
#
_entry.id   AF-A0A5K4EPZ8-F1
#
_cell.length_a   1.000
_cell.length_b   1.000
_cell.length_c   1.000
_cell.angle_alpha   90.00
_cell.angle_beta   90.00
_cell.angle_gamma   90.00
#
_symmetry.space_group_name_H-M   'P 1'
#
loop_
_entity.id
_entity.type
_entity.pdbx_description
1 polymer ?
#
loop_
_entity_poly.entity_id
_entity_poly.type
_entity_poly.pdbx_seq_one_letter_code
_entity_poly.pdbx_strand_id
1 'polypeptide(L)'
;MSVGVVILRIQWPKIHSIEQIQNTEIYRNSRDYTNYTEHDKIKIIRYEGNIFYFCAEYFRETVYLQTGINPFDLNLKLNRCLNRIKRIENILRLSSQSMDIEIDKSDDHSNEIKSMEETPDPLEASNENHQKSNLNENYFKRKFFNHFIKKKLLTLNEKLELEMERTKLIEKLDTINQLITFNFIIFDCSCWTFMDIVGADELKQVIDSYEKLGIIVLLAQMKDINTGWLQTHVVSVSTSKCLE
;
A
#
# COMPACT_ATOMS: atom_id res chain seq x y z
N MET A 1 0.61 -12.63 45.72
CA MET A 1 0.06 -11.64 44.76
C MET A 1 -1.19 -12.24 44.13
N SER A 2 -2.28 -11.49 44.04
CA SER A 2 -3.50 -11.97 43.35
C SER A 2 -3.27 -12.03 41.83
N VAL A 3 -3.90 -12.99 41.15
CA VAL A 3 -3.86 -13.13 39.68
C VAL A 3 -4.29 -11.83 38.99
N GLY A 4 -5.27 -11.11 39.54
CA GLY A 4 -5.72 -9.82 38.98
C GLY A 4 -4.64 -8.74 39.00
N VAL A 5 -3.81 -8.69 40.05
CA VAL A 5 -2.69 -7.73 40.14
C VAL A 5 -1.60 -8.06 39.13
N VAL A 6 -1.38 -9.34 38.86
CA VAL A 6 -0.43 -9.79 37.82
C VAL A 6 -0.92 -9.35 36.43
N ILE A 7 -2.20 -9.57 36.11
CA ILE A 7 -2.80 -9.17 34.83
C ILE A 7 -2.69 -7.65 34.62
N LEU A 8 -3.05 -6.86 35.63
CA LEU A 8 -2.99 -5.38 35.53
C LEU A 8 -1.57 -4.87 35.28
N ARG A 9 -0.55 -5.49 35.89
CA ARG A 9 0.85 -5.09 35.66
C ARG A 9 1.35 -5.47 34.27
N ILE A 10 0.81 -6.53 33.66
CA ILE A 10 1.20 -7.00 32.33
C ILE A 10 0.52 -6.19 31.21
N GLN A 11 -0.64 -5.60 31.46
CA GLN A 11 -1.39 -4.85 30.45
C GLN A 11 -0.74 -3.52 30.03
N TRP A 12 0.11 -2.93 30.86
CA TRP A 12 0.82 -1.69 30.54
C TRP A 12 2.34 -1.79 30.70
N PRO A 13 3.01 -2.54 29.80
CA PRO A 13 4.46 -2.63 29.82
C PRO A 13 5.12 -1.29 29.53
N LYS A 14 6.34 -1.11 30.02
CA LYS A 14 7.10 0.09 29.71
C LYS A 14 7.55 0.05 28.25
N ILE A 15 7.53 1.21 27.62
CA ILE A 15 8.04 1.41 26.26
C ILE A 15 8.86 2.68 26.22
N HIS A 16 9.97 2.65 25.50
CA HIS A 16 10.85 3.80 25.36
C HIS A 16 11.67 3.73 24.07
N SER A 17 11.95 4.91 23.52
CA SER A 17 13.07 5.09 22.60
C SER A 17 14.38 4.87 23.35
N ILE A 18 15.34 4.22 22.71
CA ILE A 18 16.70 4.04 23.22
C ILE A 18 17.70 4.65 22.24
N GLU A 19 18.75 5.23 22.81
CA GLU A 19 19.81 5.93 22.11
C GLU A 19 21.15 5.27 22.44
N GLN A 20 22.12 5.42 21.54
CA GLN A 20 23.45 4.84 21.73
C GLN A 20 24.23 5.68 22.74
N ILE A 21 24.86 5.05 23.73
CA ILE A 21 25.83 5.73 24.59
C ILE A 21 27.11 5.97 23.78
N GLN A 22 27.62 7.21 23.82
CA GLN A 22 28.77 7.65 23.01
C GLN A 22 29.96 6.68 23.09
N ASN A 23 30.51 6.32 21.93
CA ASN A 23 31.66 5.42 21.78
C ASN A 23 31.46 4.00 22.36
N THR A 24 30.22 3.54 22.48
CA THR A 24 29.92 2.17 22.95
C THR A 24 28.86 1.51 22.07
N GLU A 25 28.73 0.19 22.19
CA GLU A 25 27.64 -0.58 21.57
C GLU A 25 26.39 -0.68 22.47
N ILE A 26 26.36 0.10 23.56
CA ILE A 26 25.30 0.03 24.57
C ILE A 26 24.20 1.03 24.21
N TYR A 27 22.97 0.53 24.15
CA TYR A 27 21.76 1.33 23.93
C TYR A 27 20.93 1.42 25.20
N ARG A 28 20.55 2.64 25.58
CA ARG A 28 19.79 2.96 26.80
C ARG A 28 18.85 4.14 26.56
N ASN A 29 17.92 4.32 27.47
CA ASN A 29 17.04 5.48 27.45
C ASN A 29 17.86 6.77 27.66
N SER A 30 17.74 7.73 26.76
CA SER A 30 18.34 9.07 26.85
C SER A 30 18.00 9.82 28.13
N ARG A 31 16.87 9.51 28.77
CA ARG A 31 16.51 10.13 30.06
C ARG A 31 17.41 9.72 31.20
N ASP A 32 18.07 8.57 31.08
CA ASP A 32 18.89 7.99 32.15
C ASP A 32 20.37 8.39 32.05
N TYR A 33 20.81 8.96 30.91
CA TYR A 33 22.23 9.25 30.63
C TYR A 33 22.41 10.57 29.86
N THR A 34 23.44 11.35 30.19
CA THR A 34 23.70 12.65 29.54
C THR A 34 24.47 12.55 28.21
N ASN A 35 25.25 11.47 28.02
CA ASN A 35 26.18 11.34 26.89
C ASN A 35 25.68 10.29 25.90
N TYR A 36 24.76 10.69 25.03
CA TYR A 36 24.21 9.84 23.97
C TYR A 36 24.49 10.39 22.58
N THR A 37 24.42 9.49 21.60
CA THR A 37 24.43 9.80 20.16
C THR A 37 23.04 9.51 19.63
N GLU A 38 22.36 10.55 19.15
CA GLU A 38 21.08 10.41 18.45
C GLU A 38 21.33 10.14 16.97
N HIS A 39 20.52 9.25 16.38
CA HIS A 39 20.57 8.91 14.97
C HIS A 39 19.31 9.42 14.28
N ASP A 40 19.39 10.54 13.57
CA ASP A 40 18.23 11.24 12.99
C ASP A 40 17.31 10.36 12.14
N LYS A 41 17.87 9.35 11.46
CA LYS A 41 17.15 8.48 10.52
C LYS A 41 16.72 7.13 11.09
N ILE A 42 17.10 6.82 12.33
CA ILE A 42 16.88 5.51 12.95
C ILE A 42 16.18 5.71 14.29
N LYS A 43 15.01 5.09 14.45
CA LYS A 43 14.36 4.97 15.75
C LYS A 43 14.51 3.57 16.30
N ILE A 44 14.98 3.47 17.54
CA ILE A 44 15.12 2.19 18.22
C ILE A 44 14.13 2.17 19.37
N ILE A 45 13.21 1.20 19.35
CA ILE A 45 12.10 1.12 20.30
C ILE A 45 12.21 -0.16 21.09
N ARG A 46 12.24 -0.03 22.42
CA ARG A 46 12.23 -1.14 23.36
C ARG A 46 10.88 -1.22 24.05
N TYR A 47 10.18 -2.34 23.85
CA TYR A 47 8.94 -2.66 24.55
C TYR A 47 9.21 -3.75 25.59
N GLU A 48 9.11 -3.38 26.87
CA GLU A 48 9.44 -4.23 28.02
C GLU A 48 8.28 -5.15 28.45
N GLY A 49 7.64 -5.79 27.48
CA GLY A 49 6.51 -6.69 27.71
C GLY A 49 6.44 -7.82 26.69
N ASN A 50 5.50 -8.74 26.94
CA ASN A 50 5.09 -9.73 25.96
C ASN A 50 4.01 -9.13 25.05
N ILE A 51 3.83 -9.71 23.85
CA ILE A 51 2.83 -9.25 22.89
C ILE A 51 1.80 -10.35 22.71
N PHE A 52 0.63 -10.18 23.30
CA PHE A 52 -0.45 -11.16 23.23
C PHE A 52 -1.81 -10.44 23.23
N TYR A 53 -2.90 -11.18 23.05
CA TYR A 53 -4.25 -10.64 22.85
C TYR A 53 -4.60 -9.44 23.74
N PHE A 54 -4.33 -9.50 25.06
CA PHE A 54 -4.73 -8.45 26.00
C PHE A 54 -3.94 -7.14 25.88
N CYS A 55 -2.70 -7.16 25.38
CA CYS A 55 -1.85 -5.96 25.30
C CYS A 55 -1.48 -5.59 23.85
N ALA A 56 -2.00 -6.32 22.85
CA ALA A 56 -1.74 -6.07 21.43
C ALA A 56 -2.08 -4.63 21.02
N GLU A 57 -3.29 -4.16 21.34
CA GLU A 57 -3.71 -2.79 21.05
C GLU A 57 -2.82 -1.75 21.73
N TYR A 58 -2.49 -1.97 23.00
CA TYR A 58 -1.60 -1.09 23.75
C TYR A 58 -0.19 -1.04 23.15
N PHE A 59 0.36 -2.17 22.71
CA PHE A 59 1.62 -2.24 21.99
C PHE A 59 1.59 -1.34 20.75
N ARG A 60 0.58 -1.49 19.90
CA ARG A 60 0.42 -0.67 18.68
C ARG A 60 0.37 0.83 19.00
N GLU A 61 -0.53 1.23 19.90
CA GLU A 61 -0.72 2.65 20.25
C GLU A 61 0.56 3.26 20.81
N THR A 62 1.24 2.55 21.70
CA THR A 62 2.47 3.06 22.30
C THR A 62 3.63 3.15 21.31
N VAL A 63 3.75 2.22 20.36
CA VAL A 63 4.72 2.33 19.26
C VAL A 63 4.45 3.59 18.42
N TYR A 64 3.19 3.88 18.11
CA TYR A 64 2.83 5.09 17.35
C TYR A 64 3.17 6.36 18.12
N LEU A 65 2.95 6.36 19.44
CA LEU A 65 3.33 7.46 20.30
C LEU A 65 4.86 7.64 20.37
N GLN A 66 5.65 6.57 20.50
CA GLN A 66 7.12 6.65 20.57
C GLN A 66 7.75 7.08 19.23
N THR A 67 7.22 6.59 18.11
CA THR A 67 7.67 7.05 16.79
C THR A 67 7.21 8.47 16.48
N GLY A 68 6.14 8.95 17.13
CA GLY A 68 5.49 10.23 16.82
C GLY A 68 4.68 10.18 15.52
N ILE A 69 4.49 8.98 14.95
CA ILE A 69 3.83 8.76 13.68
C ILE A 69 2.79 7.67 13.84
N ASN A 70 1.53 7.99 13.52
CA ASN A 70 0.51 6.98 13.27
C ASN A 70 0.54 6.58 11.78
N PRO A 71 1.09 5.39 11.44
CA PRO A 71 1.21 4.97 10.05
C PRO A 71 -0.13 4.72 9.39
N PHE A 72 -1.16 4.31 10.12
CA PHE A 72 -2.49 4.08 9.56
C PHE A 72 -3.09 5.39 9.01
N ASP A 73 -3.04 6.46 9.80
CA ASP A 73 -3.60 7.77 9.40
C ASP A 73 -2.83 8.39 8.23
N LEU A 74 -1.49 8.28 8.25
CA LEU A 74 -0.66 8.77 7.15
C LEU A 74 -0.92 8.00 5.86
N ASN A 75 -0.93 6.66 5.91
CA ASN A 75 -1.25 5.84 4.76
C ASN A 75 -2.62 6.17 4.18
N LEU A 76 -3.61 6.40 5.03
CA LEU A 76 -4.96 6.80 4.58
C LEU A 76 -4.93 8.14 3.84
N LYS A 77 -4.18 9.12 4.35
CA LYS A 77 -4.00 10.43 3.70
C LYS A 77 -3.24 10.31 2.37
N LEU A 78 -2.15 9.53 2.33
CA LEU A 78 -1.35 9.26 1.13
C LEU A 78 -2.23 8.60 0.06
N ASN A 79 -2.89 7.50 0.39
CA ASN A 79 -3.72 6.75 -0.54
C ASN A 79 -4.90 7.57 -1.08
N ARG A 80 -5.50 8.45 -0.27
CA ARG A 80 -6.53 9.39 -0.75
C ARG A 80 -5.98 10.33 -1.81
N CYS A 81 -4.80 10.91 -1.59
CA CYS A 81 -4.16 11.82 -2.53
C CYS A 81 -3.75 11.09 -3.82
N LEU A 82 -3.06 9.95 -3.69
CA LEU A 82 -2.62 9.11 -4.82
C LEU A 82 -3.79 8.64 -5.68
N ASN A 83 -4.87 8.15 -5.06
CA ASN A 83 -6.05 7.71 -5.81
C ASN A 83 -6.71 8.85 -6.56
N ARG A 84 -6.70 10.06 -6.00
CA ARG A 84 -7.27 11.24 -6.65
C ARG A 84 -6.40 11.72 -7.81
N ILE A 85 -5.08 11.76 -7.63
CA ILE A 85 -4.11 12.02 -8.70
C ILE A 85 -4.30 11.01 -9.85
N LYS A 86 -4.36 9.72 -9.55
CA LYS A 86 -4.57 8.65 -10.55
C LYS A 86 -5.88 8.82 -11.33
N ARG A 87 -6.96 9.25 -10.67
CA ARG A 87 -8.24 9.56 -11.35
C ARG A 87 -8.09 10.74 -12.30
N ILE A 88 -7.45 11.82 -11.85
CA ILE A 88 -7.20 13.02 -12.67
C ILE A 88 -6.35 12.66 -13.89
N GLU A 89 -5.25 11.92 -13.68
CA GLU A 89 -4.38 11.45 -14.78
C GLU A 89 -5.13 10.60 -15.80
N ASN A 90 -5.98 9.67 -15.35
CA ASN A 90 -6.80 8.87 -16.25
C ASN A 90 -7.77 9.73 -17.06
N ILE A 91 -8.41 10.73 -16.45
CA ILE A 91 -9.31 11.67 -17.13
C ILE A 91 -8.54 12.47 -18.19
N LEU A 92 -7.36 12.99 -17.84
CA LEU A 92 -6.50 13.74 -18.75
C LEU A 92 -6.02 12.87 -19.93
N ARG A 93 -5.58 11.64 -19.68
CA ARG A 93 -5.16 10.69 -20.74
C ARG A 93 -6.29 10.35 -21.71
N LEU A 94 -7.48 10.09 -21.18
CA LEU A 94 -8.65 9.77 -21.99
C LEU A 94 -9.11 10.94 -22.87
N SER A 95 -8.83 12.18 -22.47
CA SER A 95 -9.11 13.37 -23.28
C SER A 95 -8.15 13.53 -24.46
N SER A 96 -6.91 13.06 -24.31
CA SER A 96 -5.90 13.07 -25.37
C SER A 96 -6.13 12.00 -26.43
N GLN A 97 -6.59 10.80 -26.04
CA GLN A 97 -6.86 9.70 -26.99
C GLN A 97 -8.10 9.91 -27.88
N SER A 98 -9.02 10.81 -27.51
CA SER A 98 -10.16 11.17 -28.36
C SER A 98 -9.83 12.14 -29.49
N MET A 99 -8.59 12.65 -29.56
CA MET A 99 -8.17 13.60 -30.60
C MET A 99 -7.50 12.95 -31.84
N ASP A 100 -7.24 11.64 -31.82
CA ASP A 100 -6.47 10.95 -32.88
C ASP A 100 -7.33 10.21 -33.94
N ILE A 101 -8.66 10.41 -34.00
CA ILE A 101 -9.55 9.66 -34.93
C ILE A 101 -10.04 10.49 -36.14
N GLU A 102 -9.74 11.77 -36.27
CA GLU A 102 -10.14 12.53 -37.47
C GLU A 102 -8.95 12.93 -38.35
N ILE A 103 -8.52 11.99 -39.21
CA ILE A 103 -8.02 12.09 -40.60
C ILE A 103 -8.02 10.61 -41.06
N ASP A 104 -8.89 10.11 -41.93
CA ASP A 104 -8.99 10.50 -43.34
C ASP A 104 -10.33 10.00 -43.94
N LYS A 105 -10.93 10.80 -44.83
CA LYS A 105 -12.07 10.44 -45.68
C LYS A 105 -11.71 10.82 -47.11
N SER A 106 -11.53 9.82 -47.98
CA SER A 106 -11.70 9.80 -49.45
C SER A 106 -10.74 8.75 -50.02
N ASP A 107 -10.98 7.92 -51.03
CA ASP A 107 -12.11 7.67 -51.94
C ASP A 107 -11.80 6.36 -52.69
N ASP A 108 -12.87 5.69 -53.11
CA ASP A 108 -13.06 4.91 -54.36
C ASP A 108 -11.93 4.02 -54.95
N HIS A 109 -12.19 2.71 -55.04
CA HIS A 109 -12.50 2.05 -56.33
C HIS A 109 -12.73 0.54 -56.19
N SER A 110 -13.80 0.11 -56.84
CA SER A 110 -14.23 -1.25 -57.18
C SER A 110 -13.13 -2.14 -57.77
N ASN A 111 -13.19 -3.45 -57.48
CA ASN A 111 -13.21 -4.50 -58.51
C ASN A 111 -13.69 -5.85 -57.96
N GLU A 112 -14.73 -6.39 -58.60
CA GLU A 112 -15.15 -7.78 -58.51
C GLU A 112 -14.10 -8.74 -59.09
N ILE A 113 -14.21 -10.01 -58.68
CA ILE A 113 -14.15 -11.28 -59.45
C ILE A 113 -13.51 -12.35 -58.54
N LYS A 114 -13.86 -13.64 -58.46
CA LYS A 114 -15.01 -14.53 -58.73
C LYS A 114 -14.44 -15.96 -58.54
N SER A 115 -15.19 -16.87 -57.91
CA SER A 115 -15.12 -18.36 -58.04
C SER A 115 -13.83 -19.10 -57.57
N MET A 116 -13.80 -20.38 -57.12
CA MET A 116 -14.57 -21.59 -57.44
C MET A 116 -14.26 -22.74 -56.41
N GLU A 117 -15.24 -23.65 -56.21
CA GLU A 117 -15.18 -25.14 -55.96
C GLU A 117 -14.54 -25.70 -54.65
N GLU A 118 -14.98 -26.79 -53.96
CA GLU A 118 -16.00 -27.87 -54.06
C GLU A 118 -16.03 -28.62 -52.69
N THR A 119 -17.16 -28.75 -51.94
CA THR A 119 -18.05 -29.95 -51.67
C THR A 119 -17.41 -31.24 -51.03
N PRO A 120 -18.18 -32.22 -50.49
CA PRO A 120 -19.27 -32.25 -49.46
C PRO A 120 -19.00 -33.32 -48.34
N ASP A 121 -19.63 -33.37 -47.15
CA ASP A 121 -20.95 -33.96 -46.76
C ASP A 121 -20.82 -34.57 -45.32
N PRO A 122 -21.84 -35.13 -44.62
CA PRO A 122 -23.20 -34.66 -44.30
C PRO A 122 -23.52 -34.77 -42.77
N LEU A 123 -24.67 -34.22 -42.31
CA LEU A 123 -25.68 -34.88 -41.46
C LEU A 123 -26.64 -33.88 -40.77
N GLU A 124 -27.88 -33.96 -41.26
CA GLU A 124 -29.23 -33.55 -40.82
C GLU A 124 -29.47 -33.01 -39.39
N ALA A 125 -30.30 -31.95 -39.26
CA ALA A 125 -31.72 -32.10 -38.89
C ALA A 125 -32.47 -30.75 -38.69
N SER A 126 -33.66 -30.70 -39.31
CA SER A 126 -34.89 -29.98 -38.95
C SER A 126 -35.05 -28.46 -39.14
N ASN A 127 -36.09 -28.15 -39.91
CA ASN A 127 -36.75 -26.89 -40.23
C ASN A 127 -37.42 -26.23 -39.00
N GLU A 128 -37.52 -24.90 -38.99
CA GLU A 128 -38.80 -24.17 -39.11
C GLU A 128 -38.61 -22.64 -39.21
N ASN A 129 -39.55 -22.03 -39.93
CA ASN A 129 -39.55 -20.66 -40.47
C ASN A 129 -39.66 -19.55 -39.42
N HIS A 130 -39.06 -18.38 -39.67
CA HIS A 130 -39.78 -17.09 -39.80
C HIS A 130 -38.85 -15.90 -40.10
N GLN A 131 -39.07 -15.27 -41.26
CA GLN A 131 -38.64 -13.90 -41.54
C GLN A 131 -39.31 -12.91 -40.56
N LYS A 132 -38.52 -12.22 -39.73
CA LYS A 132 -38.66 -10.80 -39.33
C LYS A 132 -37.83 -10.50 -38.07
N SER A 133 -36.65 -9.90 -38.24
CA SER A 133 -36.05 -9.07 -37.16
C SER A 133 -34.85 -8.20 -37.57
N ASN A 134 -34.49 -8.05 -38.85
CA ASN A 134 -33.34 -7.20 -39.22
C ASN A 134 -33.57 -5.67 -39.08
N LEU A 135 -34.75 -5.24 -38.63
CA LEU A 135 -35.03 -3.82 -38.33
C LEU A 135 -34.76 -3.45 -36.85
N ASN A 136 -34.62 -4.42 -35.95
CA ASN A 136 -34.51 -4.13 -34.51
C ASN A 136 -33.06 -4.15 -34.01
N GLU A 137 -32.18 -4.93 -34.64
CA GLU A 137 -30.78 -5.02 -34.23
C GLU A 137 -29.98 -3.74 -34.54
N ASN A 138 -30.30 -3.09 -35.67
CA ASN A 138 -29.68 -1.81 -36.06
C ASN A 138 -30.18 -0.63 -35.20
N TYR A 139 -31.42 -0.68 -34.71
CA TYR A 139 -31.96 0.35 -33.80
C TYR A 139 -31.37 0.19 -32.40
N PHE A 140 -31.22 -1.03 -31.90
CA PHE A 140 -30.54 -1.33 -30.65
C PHE A 140 -29.04 -1.00 -30.71
N LYS A 141 -28.32 -1.39 -31.78
CA LYS A 141 -26.90 -1.01 -31.97
C LYS A 141 -26.70 0.50 -32.03
N ARG A 142 -27.54 1.24 -32.75
CA ARG A 142 -27.48 2.72 -32.78
C ARG A 142 -27.77 3.37 -31.42
N LYS A 143 -28.70 2.81 -30.65
CA LYS A 143 -29.05 3.32 -29.32
C LYS A 143 -27.91 3.10 -28.30
N PHE A 144 -27.21 1.97 -28.39
CA PHE A 144 -26.02 1.71 -27.58
C PHE A 144 -24.80 2.51 -28.03
N PHE A 145 -24.59 2.69 -29.33
CA PHE A 145 -23.50 3.52 -29.86
C PHE A 145 -23.64 5.00 -29.46
N ASN A 146 -24.86 5.54 -29.50
CA ASN A 146 -25.09 6.93 -29.10
C ASN A 146 -25.03 7.16 -27.58
N HIS A 147 -25.15 6.11 -26.77
CA HIS A 147 -24.89 6.17 -25.33
C HIS A 147 -23.38 6.10 -25.01
N PHE A 148 -22.61 5.40 -25.85
CA PHE A 148 -21.16 5.25 -25.69
C PHE A 148 -20.37 6.47 -26.17
N ILE A 149 -20.89 7.22 -27.16
CA ILE A 149 -20.26 8.42 -27.75
C ILE A 149 -20.83 9.72 -27.14
N LYS A 150 -20.99 9.77 -25.81
CA LYS A 150 -21.18 11.04 -25.10
C LYS A 150 -20.23 11.16 -23.91
N LYS A 151 -19.00 10.69 -24.09
CA LYS A 151 -17.89 11.03 -23.21
C LYS A 151 -17.55 12.51 -23.49
N LYS A 152 -18.02 13.39 -22.61
CA LYS A 152 -17.79 14.84 -22.70
C LYS A 152 -16.29 15.11 -22.89
N LEU A 153 -15.92 15.67 -24.04
CA LEU A 153 -14.57 16.19 -24.28
C LEU A 153 -14.35 17.36 -23.31
N LEU A 154 -13.27 17.32 -22.54
CA LEU A 154 -12.94 18.37 -21.58
C LEU A 154 -12.62 19.66 -22.31
N THR A 155 -13.17 20.77 -21.84
CA THR A 155 -12.75 22.11 -22.29
C THR A 155 -11.34 22.43 -21.82
N LEU A 156 -10.66 23.39 -22.47
CA LEU A 156 -9.33 23.84 -22.04
C LEU A 156 -9.32 24.33 -20.57
N ASN A 157 -10.39 25.01 -20.15
CA ASN A 157 -10.52 25.49 -18.77
C ASN A 157 -10.66 24.33 -17.78
N GLU A 158 -11.50 23.33 -18.08
CA GLU A 158 -11.64 22.12 -17.25
C GLU A 158 -10.31 21.34 -17.17
N LYS A 159 -9.56 21.27 -18.28
CA LYS A 159 -8.22 20.65 -18.30
C LYS A 159 -7.25 21.40 -17.39
N LEU A 160 -7.21 22.74 -17.47
CA LEU A 160 -6.36 23.58 -16.64
C LEU A 160 -6.70 23.45 -15.14
N GLU A 161 -8.00 23.43 -14.80
CA GLU A 161 -8.45 23.23 -13.42
C GLU A 161 -8.00 21.88 -12.85
N LEU A 162 -8.13 20.81 -13.63
CA LEU A 162 -7.67 19.47 -13.25
C LEU A 162 -6.16 19.40 -13.05
N GLU A 163 -5.39 20.05 -13.93
CA GLU A 163 -3.93 20.18 -13.82
C GLU A 163 -3.53 20.92 -12.55
N MET A 164 -4.17 22.06 -12.26
CA MET A 164 -3.95 22.82 -11.02
C MET A 164 -4.31 22.00 -9.78
N GLU A 165 -5.41 21.25 -9.82
CA GLU A 165 -5.81 20.38 -8.72
C GLU A 165 -4.78 19.26 -8.50
N ARG A 166 -4.26 18.65 -9.57
CA ARG A 166 -3.20 17.65 -9.49
C ARG A 166 -1.97 18.23 -8.79
N THR A 167 -1.52 19.43 -9.17
CA THR A 167 -0.36 20.08 -8.55
C THR A 167 -0.57 20.30 -7.05
N LYS A 168 -1.74 20.80 -6.64
CA LYS A 168 -2.08 20.96 -5.20
C LYS A 168 -2.05 19.64 -4.44
N LEU A 169 -2.49 18.54 -5.07
CA LEU A 169 -2.44 17.21 -4.45
C LEU A 169 -1.01 16.66 -4.34
N ILE A 170 -0.14 16.97 -5.32
CA ILE A 170 1.28 16.62 -5.28
C ILE A 170 1.99 17.39 -4.16
N GLU A 171 1.78 18.70 -4.04
CA GLU A 171 2.31 19.50 -2.92
C GLU A 171 1.83 18.95 -1.56
N LYS A 172 0.57 18.54 -1.48
CA LYS A 172 0.04 17.88 -0.29
C LYS A 172 0.71 16.53 -0.03
N LEU A 173 1.06 15.77 -1.06
CA LEU A 173 1.79 14.52 -0.92
C LEU A 173 3.20 14.78 -0.36
N ASP A 174 3.89 15.79 -0.88
CA ASP A 174 5.22 16.18 -0.42
C ASP A 174 5.22 16.64 1.03
N THR A 175 4.24 17.45 1.44
CA THR A 175 4.10 17.84 2.86
C THR A 175 3.86 16.65 3.78
N ILE A 176 3.08 15.64 3.33
CA ILE A 176 2.89 14.41 4.11
C ILE A 176 4.20 13.61 4.18
N ASN A 177 4.93 13.47 3.08
CA ASN A 177 6.22 12.77 3.06
C ASN A 177 7.25 13.45 3.96
N GLN A 178 7.24 14.78 4.07
CA GLN A 178 8.10 15.52 5.00
C GLN A 178 7.79 15.26 6.48
N LEU A 179 6.60 14.77 6.83
CA LEU A 179 6.29 14.35 8.19
C LEU A 179 6.99 13.04 8.58
N ILE A 180 7.48 12.27 7.61
CA ILE A 180 8.23 11.02 7.82
C ILE A 180 9.69 11.39 8.08
N THR A 181 10.04 11.58 9.36
CA THR A 181 11.36 12.12 9.74
C THR A 181 12.48 11.07 9.74
N PHE A 182 12.13 9.80 9.88
CA PHE A 182 13.05 8.66 9.96
C PHE A 182 12.75 7.62 8.88
N ASN A 183 13.75 6.79 8.57
CA ASN A 183 13.68 5.77 7.52
C ASN A 183 13.70 4.34 8.09
N PHE A 184 14.22 4.17 9.31
CA PHE A 184 14.38 2.88 9.94
C PHE A 184 13.72 2.86 11.32
N ILE A 185 13.02 1.77 11.61
CA ILE A 185 12.61 1.38 12.97
C ILE A 185 13.32 0.08 13.31
N ILE A 186 13.96 0.05 14.47
CA ILE A 186 14.52 -1.17 15.06
C ILE A 186 13.71 -1.46 16.32
N PHE A 187 13.02 -2.60 16.36
CA PHE A 187 12.43 -3.10 17.59
C PHE A 187 13.48 -3.93 18.34
N ASP A 188 13.77 -3.54 19.58
CA ASP A 188 14.52 -4.38 20.51
C ASP A 188 13.56 -5.40 21.14
N CYS A 189 13.61 -6.63 20.61
CA CYS A 189 12.75 -7.74 21.01
C CYS A 189 13.33 -8.56 22.16
N SER A 190 14.44 -8.15 22.79
CA SER A 190 15.11 -8.91 23.85
C SER A 190 14.20 -9.23 25.05
N CYS A 191 13.26 -8.32 25.35
CA CYS A 191 12.27 -8.47 26.40
C CYS A 191 11.10 -9.40 26.05
N TRP A 192 10.91 -9.75 24.78
CA TRP A 192 9.78 -10.57 24.37
C TRP A 192 10.08 -12.02 24.75
N THR A 193 9.27 -12.56 25.67
CA THR A 193 9.39 -13.96 26.14
C THR A 193 8.26 -14.83 25.62
N PHE A 194 7.13 -14.22 25.27
CA PHE A 194 5.95 -14.89 24.76
C PHE A 194 5.22 -14.01 23.74
N MET A 195 4.69 -14.64 22.70
CA MET A 195 3.82 -14.02 21.70
C MET A 195 2.74 -15.02 21.29
N ASP A 196 1.46 -14.65 21.37
CA ASP A 196 0.37 -15.46 20.86
C ASP A 196 0.04 -15.11 19.40
N ILE A 197 -0.95 -15.78 18.81
CA ILE A 197 -1.36 -15.55 17.41
C ILE A 197 -1.80 -14.10 17.20
N VAL A 198 -2.58 -13.54 18.13
CA VAL A 198 -3.08 -12.17 18.00
C VAL A 198 -1.96 -11.16 18.15
N GLY A 199 -1.03 -11.38 19.06
CA GLY A 199 0.16 -10.55 19.22
C GLY A 199 1.08 -10.59 18.00
N ALA A 200 1.24 -11.76 17.37
CA ALA A 200 1.99 -11.89 16.12
C ALA A 200 1.29 -11.15 14.97
N ASP A 201 -0.03 -11.28 14.85
CA ASP A 201 -0.82 -10.56 13.84
C ASP A 201 -0.79 -9.04 14.06
N GLU A 202 -0.80 -8.59 15.31
CA GLU A 202 -0.68 -7.18 15.65
C GLU A 202 0.70 -6.62 15.29
N LEU A 203 1.77 -7.33 15.65
CA LEU A 203 3.13 -6.97 15.26
C LEU A 203 3.26 -6.88 13.73
N LYS A 204 2.69 -7.85 13.02
CA LYS A 204 2.66 -7.85 11.55
C LYS A 204 1.95 -6.63 11.00
N GLN A 205 0.77 -6.30 11.52
CA GLN A 205 0.02 -5.12 11.08
C GLN A 205 0.79 -3.82 11.33
N VAL A 206 1.47 -3.71 12.47
CA VAL A 206 2.35 -2.58 12.77
C VAL A 206 3.49 -2.49 11.74
N ILE A 207 4.21 -3.59 11.49
CA ILE A 207 5.29 -3.65 10.49
C ILE A 207 4.77 -3.23 9.11
N ASP A 208 3.74 -3.91 8.60
CA ASP A 208 3.16 -3.66 7.27
C ASP A 208 2.71 -2.20 7.11
N SER A 209 2.21 -1.58 8.19
CA SER A 209 1.77 -0.20 8.15
C SER A 209 2.93 0.80 7.99
N TYR A 210 4.06 0.56 8.65
CA TYR A 210 5.27 1.37 8.48
C TYR A 210 5.93 1.11 7.13
N GLU A 211 5.98 -0.13 6.67
CA GLU A 211 6.56 -0.47 5.36
C GLU A 211 5.80 0.20 4.20
N LYS A 212 4.48 0.34 4.29
CA LYS A 212 3.68 1.10 3.30
C LYS A 212 4.04 2.58 3.24
N LEU A 213 4.65 3.14 4.29
CA LEU A 213 5.22 4.49 4.29
C LEU A 213 6.66 4.54 3.77
N GLY A 214 7.23 3.41 3.35
CA GLY A 214 8.63 3.30 2.94
C GLY A 214 9.62 3.26 4.11
N ILE A 215 9.14 3.00 5.33
CA ILE A 215 9.97 2.83 6.52
C ILE A 215 10.38 1.37 6.63
N ILE A 216 11.68 1.12 6.75
CA ILE A 216 12.23 -0.22 6.93
C ILE A 216 12.14 -0.60 8.41
N VAL A 217 11.58 -1.77 8.70
CA VAL A 217 11.45 -2.28 10.07
C VAL A 217 12.37 -3.47 10.28
N LEU A 218 13.16 -3.43 11.35
CA LEU A 218 14.11 -4.47 11.73
C LEU A 218 13.78 -4.98 13.14
N LEU A 219 13.88 -6.29 13.34
CA LEU A 219 13.68 -6.94 14.64
C LEU A 219 15.04 -7.41 15.19
N ALA A 220 15.46 -6.86 16.32
CA ALA A 220 16.73 -7.20 16.98
C ALA A 220 16.49 -8.11 18.18
N GLN A 221 17.41 -9.06 18.42
CA GLN A 221 17.37 -9.98 19.57
C GLN A 221 16.03 -10.73 19.72
N MET A 222 15.36 -10.99 18.60
CA MET A 222 14.14 -11.79 18.59
C MET A 222 14.52 -13.23 18.92
N LYS A 223 13.94 -13.77 20.00
CA LYS A 223 14.05 -15.19 20.34
C LYS A 223 13.32 -16.02 19.29
N ASP A 224 13.72 -17.28 19.12
CA ASP A 224 13.09 -18.20 18.17
C ASP A 224 11.60 -18.37 18.50
N ILE A 225 10.77 -17.63 17.78
CA ILE A 225 9.32 -17.78 17.77
C ILE A 225 9.00 -18.48 16.44
N ASN A 226 8.29 -19.60 16.51
CA ASN A 226 7.90 -20.43 15.35
C ASN A 226 6.84 -19.71 14.48
N THR A 227 7.22 -18.62 13.83
CA THR A 227 6.40 -17.89 12.85
C THR A 227 7.28 -17.58 11.65
N GLY A 228 7.20 -18.41 10.61
CA GLY A 228 8.13 -18.39 9.47
C GLY A 228 8.24 -17.05 8.71
N TRP A 229 7.26 -16.16 8.83
CA TRP A 229 7.29 -14.84 8.19
C TRP A 229 8.20 -13.82 8.92
N LEU A 230 8.51 -14.02 10.20
CA LEU A 230 9.40 -13.11 10.94
C LEU A 230 10.85 -13.16 10.44
N GLN A 231 11.25 -14.27 9.81
CA GLN A 231 12.64 -14.51 9.42
C GLN A 231 13.19 -13.48 8.41
N THR A 232 12.33 -12.83 7.62
CA THR A 232 12.76 -11.79 6.67
C THR A 232 13.14 -10.47 7.32
N HIS A 233 12.64 -10.21 8.53
CA HIS A 233 12.82 -8.95 9.26
C HIS A 233 13.76 -9.07 10.46
N VAL A 234 14.11 -10.30 10.85
CA VAL A 234 15.03 -10.56 11.94
C VAL A 234 16.45 -10.25 11.49
N VAL A 235 17.09 -9.32 12.18
CA VAL A 235 18.51 -9.06 12.04
C VAL A 235 19.25 -9.90 13.07
N SER A 236 19.89 -10.98 12.59
CA SER A 236 20.85 -11.72 13.38
C SER A 236 22.14 -10.91 13.46
N VAL A 237 22.41 -10.30 14.61
CA VAL A 237 23.78 -9.89 14.91
C VAL A 237 24.55 -11.19 15.16
N SER A 238 25.29 -11.66 14.16
CA SER A 238 26.39 -12.58 14.43
C SER A 238 27.29 -11.81 15.39
N THR A 239 27.34 -12.25 16.65
CA THR A 239 28.46 -11.90 17.51
C THR A 239 29.68 -12.50 16.81
N SER A 240 30.34 -11.68 15.99
CA SER A 240 31.71 -11.92 15.59
C SER A 240 32.43 -12.31 16.86
N LYS A 241 32.99 -13.52 16.87
CA LYS A 241 33.93 -13.94 17.88
C LYS A 241 34.90 -12.78 18.09
N CYS A 242 34.85 -12.12 19.24
CA CYS A 242 36.01 -11.44 19.76
C CYS A 242 37.02 -12.56 20.05
N LEU A 243 37.77 -12.93 19.01
CA LEU A 243 39.00 -13.68 19.11
C LEU A 243 40.07 -12.71 19.61
N GLU A 244 40.75 -13.17 20.65
CA GLU A 244 42.00 -12.68 21.27
C GLU A 244 41.91 -11.44 22.18
#